data_AF-A0A4Q2V2M8-F1
#
_entry.id   AF-A0A4Q2V2M8-F1
#
_cell.length_a   1.000
_cell.length_b   1.000
_cell.length_c   1.000
_cell.angle_alpha   90.00
_cell.angle_beta   90.00
_cell.angle_gamma   90.00
#
_symmetry.space_group_name_H-M   'P 1'
#
loop_
_entity.id
_entity.type
_entity.pdbx_description
1 polymer ?
#
loop_
_entity_poly.entity_id
_entity_poly.type
_entity_poly.pdbx_seq_one_letter_code
_entity_poly.pdbx_strand_id
1 'polypeptide(L)'
;LRDLAAQSLYALITNPERLEEAKNQYIHVASYTVTQNEILDVVTKLTGQEWQVENVTSEKVMPEALEDIKRGLNWGLGHQVQAILFSYDSDGHGIGDFRPLGIWNEKLGLPKSTLEQDLKGPLTGDWKGIVHWQPDELPNYKLKKDRDRSTRQ
;
A
#
# COMPACT_ATOMS: atom_id res chain seq x y z
N LEU A 1 -6.16 -1.35 6.48
CA LEU A 1 -5.09 -2.38 6.31
C LEU A 1 -4.71 -3.10 7.62
N ARG A 2 -4.36 -2.38 8.70
CA ARG A 2 -3.96 -3.01 9.99
C ARG A 2 -5.01 -4.00 10.52
N ASP A 3 -6.28 -3.63 10.43
CA ASP A 3 -7.38 -4.46 10.92
C ASP A 3 -7.58 -5.74 10.11
N LEU A 4 -7.52 -5.66 8.77
CA LEU A 4 -7.66 -6.84 7.90
C LEU A 4 -6.54 -7.84 8.15
N ALA A 5 -5.29 -7.37 8.26
CA ALA A 5 -4.15 -8.24 8.54
C ALA A 5 -4.28 -8.92 9.92
N ALA A 6 -4.67 -8.16 10.95
CA ALA A 6 -4.88 -8.69 12.29
C ALA A 6 -6.04 -9.71 12.33
N GLN A 7 -7.16 -9.42 11.68
CA GLN A 7 -8.31 -10.33 11.58
C GLN A 7 -7.96 -11.60 10.80
N SER A 8 -7.16 -11.49 9.74
CA SER A 8 -6.68 -12.63 8.96
C SER A 8 -5.79 -13.54 9.80
N LEU A 9 -4.84 -12.95 10.53
CA LEU A 9 -3.98 -13.71 11.45
C LEU A 9 -4.80 -14.38 12.55
N TYR A 10 -5.74 -13.65 13.15
CA TYR A 10 -6.64 -14.19 14.16
C TYR A 10 -7.42 -15.39 13.62
N ALA A 11 -8.09 -15.23 12.48
CA ALA A 11 -8.88 -16.30 11.85
C ALA A 11 -8.04 -17.57 11.56
N LEU A 12 -6.78 -17.39 11.15
CA LEU A 12 -5.85 -18.51 10.96
C LEU A 12 -5.51 -19.20 12.28
N ILE A 13 -5.02 -18.47 13.28
CA ILE A 13 -4.51 -19.09 14.52
C ILE A 13 -5.62 -19.68 15.41
N THR A 14 -6.87 -19.22 15.27
CA THR A 14 -8.01 -19.75 16.03
C THR A 14 -8.72 -20.91 15.34
N ASN A 15 -8.37 -21.23 14.10
CA ASN A 15 -8.95 -22.35 13.36
C ASN A 15 -7.84 -23.32 12.90
N PRO A 16 -7.64 -24.46 13.61
CA PRO A 16 -6.58 -25.42 13.29
C PRO A 16 -6.63 -25.95 11.86
N GLU A 17 -7.82 -26.15 11.29
CA GLU A 17 -7.96 -26.62 9.90
C GLU A 17 -7.45 -25.55 8.91
N ARG A 18 -7.83 -24.29 9.12
CA ARG A 18 -7.35 -23.17 8.29
C ARG A 18 -5.86 -22.94 8.43
N LEU A 19 -5.32 -23.11 9.65
CA LEU A 19 -3.89 -23.01 9.89
C LEU A 19 -3.12 -24.12 9.17
N GLU A 20 -3.62 -25.37 9.22
CA GLU A 20 -3.03 -26.50 8.50
C GLU A 20 -3.03 -26.25 6.99
N GLU A 21 -4.17 -25.84 6.45
CA GLU A 21 -4.31 -25.51 5.03
C GLU A 21 -3.39 -24.36 4.60
N ALA A 22 -3.07 -23.41 5.49
CA ALA A 22 -2.22 -22.26 5.18
C ALA A 22 -0.71 -22.57 5.26
N LYS A 23 -0.30 -23.76 5.71
CA LYS A 23 1.12 -24.08 5.86
C LYS A 23 1.86 -24.02 4.52
N ASN A 24 3.05 -23.44 4.57
CA ASN A 24 4.02 -23.39 3.47
C ASN A 24 3.49 -22.72 2.18
N GLN A 25 2.52 -21.81 2.29
CA GLN A 25 2.02 -21.04 1.14
C GLN A 25 1.73 -19.58 1.51
N TYR A 26 1.72 -18.73 0.50
CA TYR A 26 1.30 -17.34 0.65
C TYR A 26 -0.22 -17.24 0.67
N ILE A 27 -0.74 -16.48 1.63
CA ILE A 27 -2.17 -16.20 1.77
C ILE A 27 -2.42 -14.77 1.34
N HIS A 28 -3.27 -14.59 0.34
CA HIS A 28 -3.66 -13.27 -0.15
C HIS A 28 -4.99 -12.85 0.45
N VAL A 29 -5.03 -11.66 1.02
CA VAL A 29 -6.24 -11.02 1.56
C VAL A 29 -6.29 -9.59 1.04
N ALA A 30 -7.49 -9.09 0.75
CA ALA A 30 -7.66 -7.74 0.23
C ALA A 30 -8.99 -7.16 0.67
N SER A 31 -9.03 -5.93 1.21
CA SER A 31 -10.31 -5.30 1.57
C SER A 31 -11.19 -5.09 0.34
N TYR A 32 -10.58 -4.63 -0.74
CA TYR A 32 -11.17 -4.42 -2.06
C TYR A 32 -10.02 -4.36 -3.09
N THR A 33 -10.33 -4.68 -4.34
CA THR A 33 -9.42 -4.53 -5.49
C THR A 33 -10.07 -3.56 -6.45
N VAL A 34 -9.40 -2.44 -6.74
CA VAL A 34 -9.93 -1.32 -7.51
C VAL A 34 -8.87 -0.80 -8.47
N THR A 35 -9.33 -0.13 -9.53
CA THR A 35 -8.54 0.60 -10.50
C THR A 35 -8.32 2.05 -10.07
N GLN A 36 -7.36 2.74 -10.71
CA GLN A 36 -7.13 4.17 -10.48
C GLN A 36 -8.38 5.02 -10.82
N ASN A 37 -9.15 4.61 -11.84
CA ASN A 37 -10.39 5.30 -12.23
C ASN A 37 -11.48 5.13 -11.18
N GLU A 38 -11.67 3.92 -10.63
CA GLU A 38 -12.64 3.70 -9.54
C GLU A 38 -12.27 4.48 -8.27
N ILE A 39 -10.96 4.67 -8.00
CA ILE A 39 -10.51 5.54 -6.93
C ILE A 39 -10.92 6.99 -7.21
N LEU A 40 -10.65 7.50 -8.40
CA LEU A 40 -11.03 8.86 -8.80
C LEU A 40 -12.54 9.07 -8.69
N ASP A 41 -13.35 8.14 -9.19
CA ASP A 41 -14.82 8.22 -9.13
C ASP A 41 -15.34 8.35 -7.70
N VAL A 42 -14.81 7.55 -6.77
CA VAL A 42 -15.18 7.63 -5.35
C VAL A 42 -14.73 8.95 -4.73
N VAL A 43 -13.54 9.42 -5.07
CA VAL A 43 -13.00 10.69 -4.57
C VAL A 43 -13.84 11.87 -5.09
N THR A 44 -14.16 11.93 -6.38
CA THR A 44 -15.09 12.91 -6.99
C THR A 44 -16.45 12.90 -6.32
N LYS A 45 -17.02 11.71 -6.11
CA LYS A 45 -18.31 11.56 -5.43
C LYS A 45 -18.29 12.12 -4.01
N LEU A 46 -17.23 11.86 -3.25
CA LEU A 46 -17.14 12.25 -1.83
C LEU A 46 -16.81 13.72 -1.63
N THR A 47 -16.02 14.34 -2.52
CA THR A 47 -15.60 15.74 -2.38
C THR A 47 -16.46 16.71 -3.19
N GLY A 48 -17.16 16.23 -4.22
CA GLY A 48 -17.85 17.08 -5.20
C GLY A 48 -16.91 17.90 -6.08
N GLN A 49 -15.62 17.54 -6.13
CA GLN A 49 -14.61 18.23 -6.93
C GLN A 49 -14.31 17.46 -8.22
N GLU A 50 -13.97 18.19 -9.27
CA GLU A 50 -13.50 17.63 -10.54
C GLU A 50 -12.00 17.87 -10.68
N TRP A 51 -11.29 16.91 -11.27
CA TRP A 51 -9.86 17.01 -11.52
C TRP A 51 -9.55 16.88 -13.00
N GLN A 52 -8.55 17.62 -13.46
CA GLN A 52 -7.94 17.37 -14.74
C GLN A 52 -7.15 16.06 -14.67
N VAL A 53 -7.47 15.12 -15.56
CA VAL A 53 -6.80 13.82 -15.64
C VAL A 53 -5.74 13.85 -16.73
N GLU A 54 -4.50 13.49 -16.37
CA GLU A 54 -3.42 13.23 -17.31
C GLU A 54 -3.07 11.73 -17.29
N ASN A 55 -2.91 11.14 -18.48
CA ASN A 55 -2.50 9.76 -18.62
C ASN A 55 -0.99 9.70 -18.91
N VAL A 56 -0.25 9.03 -18.03
CA VAL A 56 1.19 8.78 -18.16
C VAL A 56 1.46 7.30 -18.32
N THR A 57 2.61 6.95 -18.89
CA THR A 57 3.04 5.55 -19.04
C THR A 57 4.23 5.25 -18.15
N SER A 58 4.39 3.99 -17.75
CA SER A 58 5.53 3.57 -16.93
C SER A 58 6.88 3.86 -17.58
N GLU A 59 6.97 3.80 -18.92
CA GLU A 59 8.20 4.15 -19.65
C GLU A 59 8.57 5.63 -19.50
N LYS A 60 7.58 6.52 -19.32
CA LYS A 60 7.82 7.95 -19.08
C LYS A 60 8.12 8.25 -17.61
N VAL A 61 7.43 7.59 -16.69
CA VAL A 61 7.55 7.85 -15.24
C VAL A 61 8.85 7.27 -14.67
N MET A 62 9.31 6.10 -15.13
CA MET A 62 10.47 5.41 -14.55
C MET A 62 11.79 6.21 -14.65
N PRO A 63 12.16 6.83 -15.78
CA PRO A 63 13.39 7.62 -15.87
C PRO A 63 13.42 8.79 -14.88
N GLU A 64 12.31 9.52 -14.74
CA GLU A 64 12.18 10.64 -13.81
C GLU A 64 12.29 10.16 -12.35
N ALA A 65 11.58 9.07 -12.02
CA ALA A 65 11.65 8.43 -10.72
C ALA A 65 13.10 8.06 -10.33
N LEU A 66 13.86 7.47 -11.26
CA LEU A 66 15.25 7.08 -11.02
C LEU A 66 16.18 8.27 -10.84
N GLU A 67 15.94 9.38 -11.54
CA GLU A 67 16.73 10.60 -11.38
C GLU A 67 16.44 11.26 -10.02
N ASP A 68 15.18 11.32 -9.62
CA ASP A 68 14.80 11.83 -8.30
C ASP A 68 15.39 11.00 -7.15
N ILE A 69 15.41 9.66 -7.29
CA ILE A 69 16.08 8.76 -6.33
C ILE A 69 17.57 9.09 -6.22
N LYS A 70 18.28 9.26 -7.36
CA LYS A 70 19.72 9.60 -7.35
C LYS A 70 19.99 10.94 -6.65
N ARG A 71 19.04 11.88 -6.76
CA ARG A 71 19.10 13.18 -6.11
C ARG A 71 18.71 13.13 -4.62
N GLY A 72 18.34 11.96 -4.10
CA GLY A 72 17.95 11.75 -2.71
C GLY A 72 16.52 12.21 -2.40
N LEU A 73 15.67 12.33 -3.42
CA LEU A 73 14.30 12.81 -3.29
C LEU A 73 13.36 11.63 -3.05
N ASN A 74 12.68 11.63 -1.90
CA ASN A 74 11.87 10.49 -1.44
C ASN A 74 10.70 10.16 -2.39
N TRP A 75 10.15 11.15 -3.11
CA TRP A 75 9.06 10.94 -4.07
C TRP A 75 9.48 10.13 -5.29
N GLY A 76 10.78 10.10 -5.63
CA GLY A 76 11.29 9.24 -6.69
C GLY A 76 11.00 7.75 -6.44
N LEU A 77 11.05 7.31 -5.17
CA LEU A 77 10.65 5.94 -4.80
C LEU A 77 9.13 5.72 -5.00
N GLY A 78 8.32 6.73 -4.70
CA GLY A 78 6.87 6.67 -4.94
C GLY A 78 6.53 6.52 -6.42
N HIS A 79 7.15 7.33 -7.29
CA HIS A 79 6.97 7.23 -8.74
C HIS A 79 7.51 5.91 -9.31
N GLN A 80 8.59 5.37 -8.76
CA GLN A 80 9.09 4.04 -9.16
C GLN A 80 8.07 2.94 -8.82
N VAL A 81 7.50 2.97 -7.61
CA VAL A 81 6.45 2.02 -7.20
C VAL A 81 5.22 2.14 -8.11
N GLN A 82 4.80 3.36 -8.43
CA GLN A 82 3.70 3.63 -9.35
C GLN A 82 3.96 3.01 -10.74
N ALA A 83 5.12 3.28 -11.32
CA ALA A 83 5.48 2.79 -12.65
C ALA A 83 5.51 1.26 -12.71
N ILE A 84 5.86 0.58 -11.62
CA ILE A 84 5.90 -0.89 -11.55
C ILE A 84 4.50 -1.45 -11.31
N LEU A 85 3.83 -1.04 -10.23
CA LEU A 85 2.61 -1.72 -9.76
C LEU A 85 1.36 -1.40 -10.57
N PHE A 86 1.35 -0.28 -11.30
CA PHE A 86 0.22 0.08 -12.16
C PHE A 86 0.42 -0.32 -13.62
N SER A 87 1.50 -1.04 -13.92
CA SER A 87 1.77 -1.58 -15.24
C SER A 87 1.13 -2.95 -15.45
N TYR A 88 1.15 -3.40 -16.70
CA TYR A 88 0.69 -4.72 -17.12
C TYR A 88 1.90 -5.57 -17.54
N ASP A 89 1.82 -6.87 -17.30
CA ASP A 89 2.78 -7.82 -17.85
C ASP A 89 2.59 -8.02 -19.37
N SER A 90 3.42 -8.88 -19.97
CA SER A 90 3.36 -9.20 -21.40
C SER A 90 2.05 -9.88 -21.82
N ASP A 91 1.33 -10.48 -20.89
CA ASP A 91 0.06 -11.18 -21.13
C ASP A 91 -1.15 -10.28 -20.85
N GLY A 92 -0.92 -9.03 -20.43
CA GLY A 92 -1.96 -8.04 -20.15
C GLY A 92 -2.55 -8.14 -18.74
N HIS A 93 -1.90 -8.83 -17.81
CA HIS A 93 -2.32 -8.86 -16.40
C HIS A 93 -1.71 -7.68 -15.63
N GLY A 94 -2.51 -7.03 -14.78
CA GLY A 94 -2.02 -5.96 -13.92
C GLY A 94 -1.07 -6.51 -12.87
N ILE A 95 0.15 -5.97 -12.78
CA ILE A 95 1.18 -6.44 -11.83
C ILE A 95 0.71 -6.32 -10.37
N GLY A 96 -0.10 -5.31 -10.07
CA GLY A 96 -0.71 -5.11 -8.75
C GLY A 96 -2.00 -5.91 -8.48
N ASP A 97 -2.50 -6.70 -9.43
CA ASP A 97 -3.73 -7.48 -9.27
C ASP A 97 -3.45 -8.90 -8.77
N PHE A 98 -3.72 -9.12 -7.49
CA PHE A 98 -3.52 -10.42 -6.85
C PHE A 98 -4.75 -11.34 -6.89
N ARG A 99 -5.86 -10.94 -7.54
CA ARG A 99 -7.05 -11.82 -7.68
C ARG A 99 -6.72 -13.17 -8.33
N PRO A 100 -5.86 -13.26 -9.38
CA PRO A 100 -5.47 -14.55 -9.96
C PRO A 100 -4.77 -15.50 -8.99
N LEU A 101 -4.17 -14.98 -7.90
CA LEU A 101 -3.50 -15.77 -6.87
C LEU A 101 -4.46 -16.34 -5.81
N GLY A 102 -5.75 -15.96 -5.88
CA GLY A 102 -6.80 -16.42 -4.98
C GLY A 102 -6.86 -15.64 -3.66
N ILE A 103 -7.98 -14.93 -3.44
CA ILE A 103 -8.21 -14.13 -2.23
C ILE A 103 -8.96 -14.96 -1.18
N TRP A 104 -8.38 -15.04 0.02
CA TRP A 104 -8.88 -15.90 1.12
C TRP A 104 -9.95 -15.25 2.01
N ASN A 105 -10.42 -14.05 1.70
CA ASN A 105 -11.36 -13.32 2.56
C ASN A 105 -12.59 -14.15 2.95
N GLU A 106 -13.27 -14.78 1.99
CA GLU A 106 -14.46 -15.60 2.28
C GLU A 106 -14.11 -16.84 3.08
N LYS A 107 -12.98 -17.47 2.75
CA LYS A 107 -12.47 -18.67 3.43
C LYS A 107 -12.13 -18.42 4.90
N LEU A 108 -11.68 -17.20 5.21
CA LEU A 108 -11.34 -16.74 6.56
C LEU A 108 -12.51 -16.00 7.25
N GLY A 109 -13.66 -15.84 6.60
CA GLY A 109 -14.83 -15.14 7.16
C GLY A 109 -14.57 -13.66 7.42
N LEU A 110 -13.70 -13.02 6.64
CA LEU A 110 -13.33 -11.61 6.84
C LEU A 110 -14.47 -10.66 6.47
N PRO A 111 -14.65 -9.56 7.22
CA PRO A 111 -15.66 -8.56 6.92
C PRO A 111 -15.37 -7.88 5.58
N LYS A 112 -16.44 -7.53 4.87
CA LYS A 112 -16.35 -6.74 3.64
C LYS A 112 -16.27 -5.26 4.00
N SER A 113 -15.34 -4.55 3.37
CA SER A 113 -15.29 -3.08 3.36
C SER A 113 -15.29 -2.57 1.93
N THR A 114 -15.62 -1.30 1.74
CA THR A 114 -15.59 -0.62 0.45
C THR A 114 -14.63 0.56 0.50
N LEU A 115 -14.07 0.92 -0.64
CA LEU A 115 -13.21 2.11 -0.74
C LEU A 115 -13.91 3.37 -0.24
N GLU A 116 -15.19 3.56 -0.55
CA GLU A 116 -15.97 4.72 -0.11
C GLU A 116 -16.07 4.82 1.41
N GLN A 117 -16.26 3.70 2.12
CA GLN A 117 -16.30 3.68 3.58
C GLN A 117 -14.94 4.11 4.18
N ASP A 118 -13.84 3.61 3.61
CA ASP A 118 -12.48 3.92 4.10
C ASP A 118 -12.06 5.37 3.76
N LEU A 119 -12.53 5.92 2.63
CA LEU A 119 -12.20 7.28 2.21
C LEU A 119 -13.11 8.37 2.78
N LYS A 120 -14.33 8.04 3.24
CA LYS A 120 -15.29 9.03 3.74
C LYS A 120 -14.70 9.88 4.86
N GLY A 121 -14.22 9.26 5.94
CA GLY A 121 -13.66 9.99 7.08
C GLY A 121 -12.51 10.93 6.70
N PRO A 122 -11.46 10.45 6.00
CA PRO A 122 -10.34 11.30 5.58
C PRO A 122 -10.73 12.46 4.68
N LEU A 123 -11.68 12.26 3.76
CA LEU A 123 -12.08 13.27 2.78
C LEU A 123 -13.13 14.25 3.29
N THR A 124 -13.97 13.87 4.26
CA THR A 124 -14.96 14.79 4.87
C THR A 124 -14.42 15.54 6.09
N GLY A 125 -13.21 15.23 6.54
CA GLY A 125 -12.61 15.81 7.74
C GLY A 125 -13.08 15.18 9.05
N ASP A 126 -13.87 14.10 8.98
CA ASP A 126 -14.36 13.36 10.15
C ASP A 126 -13.36 12.32 10.68
N TRP A 127 -12.18 12.21 10.05
CA TRP A 127 -11.14 11.26 10.44
C TRP A 127 -10.51 11.60 11.78
N LYS A 128 -10.50 10.63 12.69
CA LYS A 128 -9.97 10.77 14.06
C LYS A 128 -8.63 10.04 14.29
N GLY A 129 -7.96 9.60 13.23
CA GLY A 129 -6.67 8.91 13.33
C GLY A 129 -5.48 9.87 13.29
N ILE A 130 -4.29 9.32 13.60
CA ILE A 130 -3.02 10.05 13.54
C ILE A 130 -2.38 9.80 12.16
N VAL A 131 -2.06 10.88 11.43
CA VAL A 131 -1.21 10.80 10.24
C VAL A 131 0.23 10.97 10.68
N HIS A 132 1.04 9.91 10.53
CA HIS A 132 2.49 10.03 10.62
C HIS A 132 3.03 10.33 9.22
N TRP A 133 3.34 11.59 8.96
CA TRP A 133 4.00 12.02 7.73
C TRP A 133 5.51 12.12 7.94
N GLN A 134 6.30 11.58 7.01
CA GLN A 134 7.74 11.80 7.04
C GLN A 134 8.01 13.26 6.64
N PRO A 135 8.92 13.97 7.33
CA PRO A 135 9.26 15.33 6.95
C PRO A 135 9.85 15.38 5.53
N ASP A 136 9.59 16.47 4.81
CA ASP A 136 10.05 16.67 3.42
C ASP A 136 11.57 16.60 3.30
N GLU A 137 12.29 16.97 4.35
CA GLU A 137 13.72 16.76 4.52
C GLU A 137 13.96 15.78 5.67
N LEU A 138 14.78 14.75 5.41
CA LEU A 138 15.23 13.87 6.48
C LEU A 138 16.02 14.72 7.51
N PRO A 139 15.62 14.71 8.79
CA PRO A 139 16.40 15.38 9.82
C PRO A 139 17.84 14.88 9.77
N ASN A 140 18.81 15.78 9.94
CA ASN A 140 20.21 15.39 10.05
C ASN A 140 20.41 14.62 11.36
N TYR A 141 20.10 13.33 11.34
CA TYR A 141 20.38 12.40 12.42
C TYR A 141 21.89 12.18 12.45
N LYS A 142 22.61 13.11 13.08
CA LYS A 142 23.98 12.88 13.52
C LYS A 142 23.94 11.74 14.53
N LEU A 143 24.10 10.50 14.04
CA LEU A 143 24.33 9.35 14.89
C LEU A 143 25.53 9.69 15.76
N LYS A 144 25.31 9.85 17.08
CA LYS A 144 26.43 9.95 18.03
C LYS A 144 27.26 8.69 17.82
N LYS A 145 28.51 8.87 17.38
CA LYS A 145 29.51 7.79 17.30
C LYS A 145 29.98 7.43 18.71
N ASP A 146 29.07 7.08 19.61
CA ASP A 146 29.44 6.52 20.90
C ASP A 146 29.57 5.01 20.74
N ARG A 147 30.68 4.61 20.12
CA ARG A 147 31.27 3.28 20.33
C ARG A 147 32.71 3.48 20.71
N ASP A 148 32.92 3.91 21.96
CA ASP A 148 34.15 3.56 22.66
C ASP A 148 34.17 2.04 22.84
N ARG A 149 34.76 1.33 21.87
CA ARG A 149 35.22 -0.04 22.05
C ARG A 149 36.50 0.02 22.87
N SER A 150 36.37 0.32 24.16
CA SER A 150 37.49 0.33 25.08
C SER A 150 36.95 0.10 26.49
N THR A 151 36.89 -1.19 26.88
CA THR A 151 36.92 -1.77 28.23
C THR A 151 35.99 -2.99 28.33
N ARG A 152 36.50 -4.14 27.89
CA ARG A 152 36.30 -5.39 28.61
C ARG A 152 37.70 -5.86 28.99
N GLN A 153 38.06 -5.61 30.24
CA GLN A 153 39.08 -6.41 30.93
C GLN A 153 38.48 -7.77 31.24
#